data_AF-A0A6G8C070-F1
#
_entry.id   AF-A0A6G8C070-F1
#
_cell.length_a   1.000
_cell.length_b   1.000
_cell.length_c   1.000
_cell.angle_alpha   90.00
_cell.angle_beta   90.00
_cell.angle_gamma   90.00
#
_symmetry.space_group_name_H-M   'P 1'
#
loop_
_entity.id
_entity.type
_entity.pdbx_description
1 polymer ?
#
loop_
_entity_poly.entity_id
_entity_poly.type
_entity_poly.pdbx_seq_one_letter_code
_entity_poly.pdbx_strand_id
1 'polypeptide(L)' 'MASDAVYHASIFEPTVDELTMLKRLEMGELVSLTDAIKRHLSGRLLEWGMVGKTYEGNFMITDLGRQQVRRSAP' A
#
# COMPACT_ATOMS: atom_id res chain seq x y z
N MET A 1 -4.16 31.99 0.40
CA MET A 1 -4.64 30.64 0.73
C MET A 1 -3.73 29.67 0.01
N ALA A 2 -2.75 29.08 0.69
CA ALA A 2 -1.87 28.10 0.07
C ALA A 2 -2.63 26.77 0.06
N SER A 3 -2.98 26.28 -1.13
CA SER A 3 -3.43 24.91 -1.31
C SER A 3 -2.27 23.99 -0.97
N ASP A 4 -2.42 23.16 0.05
CA ASP A 4 -1.57 21.99 0.29
C ASP A 4 -1.66 21.10 -0.95
N ALA A 5 -0.83 21.40 -1.96
CA ALA A 5 -0.64 20.56 -3.11
C ALA A 5 0.11 19.33 -2.61
N VAL A 6 -0.64 18.30 -2.23
CA VAL A 6 -0.10 16.96 -1.99
C VAL A 6 0.70 16.61 -3.23
N TYR A 7 2.03 16.62 -3.09
CA TYR A 7 2.94 16.30 -4.17
C TYR A 7 2.76 14.83 -4.53
N HIS A 8 1.99 14.56 -5.57
CA HIS A 8 1.95 13.25 -6.21
C HIS A 8 3.06 13.25 -7.28
N ALA A 9 4.16 12.55 -7.03
CA ALA A 9 5.13 12.25 -8.08
C ALA A 9 4.39 11.66 -9.29
N SER A 10 4.77 12.00 -10.53
CA SER A 10 4.04 11.55 -11.72
C SER A 10 3.99 10.03 -11.89
N ILE A 11 4.86 9.29 -11.18
CA ILE A 11 4.95 7.82 -11.18
C ILE A 11 5.17 7.37 -9.73
N PHE A 12 4.40 6.38 -9.29
CA PHE A 12 4.61 5.72 -8.01
C PHE A 12 5.49 4.49 -8.18
N GLU A 13 6.69 4.55 -7.60
CA GLU A 13 7.59 3.41 -7.49
C GLU A 13 7.60 2.93 -6.03
N PRO A 14 6.96 1.78 -5.73
CA PRO A 14 6.99 1.24 -4.39
C PRO A 14 8.39 0.71 -4.03
N THR A 15 8.75 0.86 -2.76
CA THR A 15 9.98 0.26 -2.22
C THR A 15 9.89 -1.26 -2.16
N VAL A 16 11.02 -1.93 -1.94
CA VAL A 16 11.08 -3.39 -1.73
C VAL A 16 10.20 -3.82 -0.54
N ASP A 17 10.18 -3.04 0.54
CA ASP A 17 9.35 -3.33 1.71
C ASP A 17 7.86 -3.20 1.41
N GLU A 18 7.47 -2.17 0.66
CA GLU A 18 6.10 -1.96 0.21
C GLU A 18 5.63 -3.08 -0.73
N LEU A 19 6.48 -3.53 -1.66
CA LEU A 19 6.21 -4.68 -2.52
C LEU A 19 6.07 -5.98 -1.71
N THR A 20 6.93 -6.17 -0.71
CA THR A 20 6.87 -7.32 0.20
C THR A 20 5.55 -7.32 0.99
N MET A 21 5.09 -6.16 1.45
CA MET A 21 3.79 -6.02 2.09
C MET A 21 2.65 -6.39 1.14
N LEU A 22 2.64 -5.83 -0.08
CA LEU A 22 1.63 -6.17 -1.07
C LEU A 22 1.61 -7.67 -1.34
N LYS A 23 2.77 -8.32 -1.43
CA LYS A 23 2.83 -9.77 -1.62
C LYS A 23 2.20 -10.55 -0.46
N ARG A 24 2.45 -10.14 0.78
CA ARG A 24 1.84 -10.75 1.98
C ARG A 24 0.32 -10.62 1.98
N LEU A 25 -0.19 -9.42 1.66
CA LEU A 25 -1.63 -9.19 1.52
C LEU A 25 -2.24 -10.01 0.37
N GLU A 26 -1.52 -10.17 -0.75
CA GLU A 26 -1.92 -11.05 -1.86
C GLU A 26 -2.04 -12.51 -1.42
N MET A 27 -1.14 -12.98 -0.53
CA MET A 27 -1.18 -14.32 0.06
C MET A 27 -2.26 -14.48 1.16
N GLY A 28 -3.00 -13.42 1.48
CA GLY A 28 -4.07 -13.46 2.48
C GLY A 28 -3.65 -13.17 3.92
N GLU A 29 -2.42 -12.65 4.15
CA GLU A 29 -2.05 -12.18 5.48
C GLU A 29 -2.91 -10.97 5.87
N LEU A 30 -3.54 -11.03 7.03
CA LEU A 30 -4.25 -9.90 7.64
C LEU A 30 -3.23 -8.96 8.27
N VAL A 31 -3.20 -7.72 7.81
CA VAL A 31 -2.35 -6.67 8.37
C VAL A 31 -3.23 -5.60 9.01
N SER A 32 -3.22 -5.52 10.33
CA SER A 32 -3.95 -4.48 11.06
C SER A 32 -3.31 -3.11 10.88
N LEU A 33 -4.07 -2.03 11.09
CA LEU A 33 -3.53 -0.67 11.12
C LEU A 33 -2.42 -0.50 12.17
N THR A 34 -2.55 -1.16 13.32
CA THR A 34 -1.54 -1.10 14.39
C THR A 34 -0.25 -1.81 13.99
N ASP A 35 -0.35 -2.98 13.34
CA ASP A 35 0.82 -3.67 12.80
C ASP A 35 1.45 -2.89 11.65
N ALA A 36 0.62 -2.20 10.88
CA ALA A 36 1.07 -1.33 9.82
C ALA A 36 1.92 -0.17 10.34
N ILE A 37 1.48 0.50 11.40
CA ILE A 37 2.25 1.55 12.05
C ILE A 37 3.58 1.01 12.60
N LYS A 38 3.55 -0.16 13.27
CA LYS A 38 4.75 -0.79 13.83
C LYS A 38 5.77 -1.23 12.78
N ARG A 39 5.29 -1.61 11.58
CA ARG A 39 6.11 -2.10 10.47
C ARG A 39 6.48 -1.00 9.47
N HIS A 40 6.27 0.28 9.82
CA HIS A 40 6.50 1.43 8.94
C HIS A 40 5.75 1.30 7.60
N LEU A 41 4.56 0.71 7.61
CA LEU A 41 3.77 0.59 6.40
C LEU A 41 3.39 1.97 5.93
N SER A 42 3.85 2.22 4.72
CA SER A 42 3.82 3.52 4.11
C SER A 42 2.39 3.92 3.82
N GLY A 43 1.94 5.03 4.41
CA GLY A 43 0.67 5.67 4.08
C GLY A 43 0.52 5.89 2.57
N ARG A 44 1.62 5.96 1.83
CA ARG A 44 1.66 6.04 0.37
C ARG A 44 0.93 4.89 -0.31
N LEU A 45 0.98 3.65 0.19
CA LEU A 45 0.23 2.55 -0.42
C LEU A 45 -1.28 2.79 -0.37
N LEU A 46 -1.76 3.45 0.68
CA LEU A 46 -3.16 3.87 0.81
C LEU A 46 -3.46 5.08 -0.08
N GLU A 47 -2.59 6.09 -0.07
CA GLU A 47 -2.73 7.31 -0.89
C GLU A 47 -2.76 7.01 -2.39
N TRP A 48 -1.98 6.03 -2.83
CA TRP A 48 -1.91 5.58 -4.23
C TRP A 48 -2.91 4.48 -4.57
N GLY A 49 -3.76 4.07 -3.63
CA GLY A 49 -4.81 3.07 -3.87
C GLY A 49 -4.31 1.64 -4.10
N MET A 50 -3.07 1.33 -3.70
CA MET A 50 -2.50 -0.03 -3.76
C MET A 50 -3.12 -0.95 -2.69
N VAL A 51 -3.54 -0.35 -1.57
CA VAL A 51 -4.27 -1.02 -0.49
C VAL A 51 -5.52 -0.21 -0.10
N GLY A 52 -6.54 -0.91 0.37
CA GLY A 52 -7.72 -0.31 0.99
C GLY A 52 -7.81 -0.68 2.47
N LYS A 53 -8.75 -0.07 3.20
CA LYS A 53 -9.10 -0.45 4.57
C LYS A 53 -10.42 -1.22 4.58
N THR A 54 -10.48 -2.30 5.36
CA THR A 54 -11.74 -2.99 5.68
C THR A 54 -12.47 -2.23 6.80
N TYR A 55 -13.75 -2.59 7.01
CA TYR A 55 -14.54 -2.07 8.14
C TYR A 55 -13.94 -2.39 9.51
N GLU A 56 -13.13 -3.45 9.60
CA GLU A 56 -12.44 -3.88 10.82
C GLU A 56 -11.11 -3.14 11.04
N GLY A 57 -10.73 -2.23 10.15
CA GLY A 57 -9.47 -1.50 10.23
C GLY A 57 -8.23 -2.30 9.78
N ASN A 58 -8.44 -3.41 9.06
CA ASN A 58 -7.38 -4.18 8.43
C ASN A 58 -7.09 -3.64 7.02
N PHE A 59 -5.87 -3.83 6.54
CA PHE A 59 -5.54 -3.55 5.15
C PHE A 59 -5.94 -4.71 4.24
N MET A 60 -6.45 -4.37 3.06
CA MET A 60 -6.67 -5.33 1.97
C MET A 60 -5.93 -4.86 0.71
N ILE A 61 -5.36 -5.78 -0.06
CA ILE A 61 -4.77 -5.45 -1.35
C ILE A 61 -5.86 -5.16 -2.38
N THR A 62 -5.70 -4.08 -3.14
CA THR A 62 -6.58 -3.74 -4.27
C THR A 62 -6.10 -4.42 -5.56
N ASP A 63 -6.89 -4.32 -6.63
CA ASP A 63 -6.46 -4.82 -7.94
C ASP A 63 -5.23 -4.09 -8.48
N LEU A 64 -5.09 -2.80 -8.19
CA LEU A 64 -3.91 -2.01 -8.55
C LEU A 64 -2.66 -2.53 -7.82
N GLY A 65 -2.79 -2.82 -6.52
CA GLY A 65 -1.71 -3.44 -5.74
C GLY A 65 -1.30 -4.81 -6.29
N ARG A 66 -2.26 -5.66 -6.69
CA ARG A 66 -1.95 -6.96 -7.33
C ARG A 66 -1.24 -6.79 -8.67
N GLN A 67 -1.66 -5.82 -9.49
CA GLN A 67 -0.97 -5.51 -10.74
C GLN A 67 0.48 -5.10 -10.49
N GLN A 68 0.72 -4.29 -9.47
CA GLN A 68 2.05 -3.86 -9.08
C GLN A 68 2.94 -5.04 -8.64
N VAL A 69 2.42 -5.95 -7.80
CA VAL A 69 3.13 -7.18 -7.41
C VAL A 69 3.50 -8.02 -8.63
N ARG A 70 2.60 -8.19 -9.59
CA ARG A 70 2.86 -8.95 -10.82
C ARG A 70 3.94 -8.31 -11.71
N ARG A 71 3.99 -6.97 -11.78
CA ARG A 71 4.99 -6.24 -12.56
C ARG A 71 6.39 -6.29 -11.93
N SER A 72 6.44 -6.39 -10.60
CA SER A 72 7.68 -6.44 -9.83
C SER A 72 8.14 -7.86 -9.50
N ALA A 73 7.36 -8.88 -9.88
CA ALA A 73 7.77 -10.28 -9.76
C ALA A 73 8.87 -10.58 -10.81
N PRO A 74 9.98 -11.25 -10.41
CA PRO A 74 11.02 -11.68 -11.34
C PRO A 74 10.54 -12.76 -12.33
#